data_AF-A0A7K7Q2X1-F1
#
_entry.id   AF-A0A7K7Q2X1-F1
#
_cell.length_a   1.000
_cell.length_b   1.000
_cell.length_c   1.000
_cell.angle_alpha   90.00
_cell.angle_beta   90.00
_cell.angle_gamma   90.00
#
_symmetry.space_group_name_H-M   'P 1'
#
loop_
_entity.id
_entity.type
_entity.pdbx_description
1 polymer ?
#
loop_
_entity_poly.entity_id
_entity_poly.type
_entity_poly.pdbx_seq_one_letter_code
_entity_poly.pdbx_strand_id
1 'polypeptide(L)'
;PLFLPLPRRSSRDVNSPAPVDCRLSQWSGWTDCFPCQEKKHRYRRLEQPAQFGGRRCTGHLWEEQACRAETECTGPPGCGQDFQCRETGRCIKRHLVCNGDTDCRDGSDEDNCEDEDIESPCEHLLPIPGVEKAVQGYNILTQERRQNIYDPEFFGGFCEYVYNGEWRELRYDAACERLHYGDEEKYFRKPYNFHLYQFLAHADSGFTFEFYEDSKDLLEALKSDKSNSIGFTIGIGPGSGIVMVHPGFTFSRGKGTLKNFTQYDRKEVGFIRAVTKVQTARFKMRRDNIVLDEDVLLSLQDLPDTYNYGMYAKFINDYGTHFLTSGTMGGIFEYILVINKEEMRRK
;
A
#
# COMPACT_ATOMS: atom_id res chain seq x y z
N PRO A 1 -52.43 -11.47 7.56
CA PRO A 1 -52.00 -10.61 8.67
C PRO A 1 -50.71 -11.14 9.31
N LEU A 2 -49.56 -10.82 8.72
CA LEU A 2 -48.24 -11.20 9.22
C LEU A 2 -47.71 -10.07 10.13
N PHE A 3 -47.67 -10.31 11.43
CA PHE A 3 -47.09 -9.40 12.41
C PHE A 3 -45.55 -9.48 12.35
N LEU A 4 -44.91 -8.37 12.02
CA LEU A 4 -43.46 -8.18 12.16
C LEU A 4 -43.11 -8.09 13.67
N PRO A 5 -41.99 -8.69 14.14
CA PRO A 5 -41.57 -8.57 15.53
C PRO A 5 -41.06 -7.15 15.82
N LEU A 6 -41.56 -6.55 16.90
CA LEU A 6 -41.09 -5.27 17.44
C LEU A 6 -39.59 -5.33 17.77
N PRO A 7 -38.81 -4.27 17.47
CA PRO A 7 -37.40 -4.23 17.81
C PRO A 7 -37.23 -4.19 19.33
N ARG A 8 -36.44 -5.14 19.87
CA ARG A 8 -36.01 -5.14 21.28
C ARG A 8 -35.39 -3.78 21.61
N ARG A 9 -36.04 -2.99 22.48
CA ARG A 9 -35.44 -1.81 23.10
C ARG A 9 -34.27 -2.28 23.95
N SER A 10 -33.05 -2.02 23.47
CA SER A 10 -31.84 -2.09 24.29
C SER A 10 -31.95 -1.03 25.38
N SER A 11 -31.85 -1.44 26.65
CA SER A 11 -31.70 -0.52 27.77
C SER A 11 -30.38 0.23 27.60
N ARG A 12 -30.43 1.55 27.41
CA ARG A 12 -29.24 2.39 27.42
C ARG A 12 -28.73 2.54 28.85
N ASP A 13 -27.44 2.31 29.04
CA ASP A 13 -26.73 2.62 30.28
C ASP A 13 -26.78 4.13 30.52
N VAL A 14 -27.02 4.56 31.78
CA VAL A 14 -27.35 5.96 32.14
C VAL A 14 -26.23 6.94 31.80
N ASN A 15 -25.00 6.44 31.62
CA ASN A 15 -23.80 7.22 31.26
C ASN A 15 -23.36 7.08 29.79
N SER A 16 -24.18 6.48 28.92
CA SER A 16 -23.81 6.34 27.50
C SER A 16 -24.03 7.67 26.73
N PRO A 17 -23.00 8.20 26.03
CA PRO A 17 -23.14 9.43 25.25
C PRO A 17 -24.21 9.28 24.16
N ALA A 18 -24.91 10.39 23.87
CA ALA A 18 -26.00 10.40 22.90
C ALA A 18 -25.48 9.98 21.50
N PRO A 19 -26.27 9.21 20.72
CA PRO A 19 -25.89 8.84 19.37
C PRO A 19 -25.74 10.10 18.50
N VAL A 20 -24.64 10.19 17.76
CA VAL A 20 -24.42 11.26 16.81
C VAL A 20 -24.51 10.67 15.41
N ASP A 21 -25.52 11.08 14.65
CA ASP A 21 -25.73 10.64 13.29
C ASP A 21 -24.74 11.32 12.33
N CYS A 22 -24.40 10.59 11.26
CA CYS A 22 -23.51 11.09 10.24
C CYS A 22 -24.16 12.21 9.41
N ARG A 23 -23.42 13.28 9.12
CA ARG A 23 -23.86 14.40 8.27
C ARG A 23 -22.87 14.63 7.15
N LEU A 24 -23.38 14.65 5.92
CA LEU A 24 -22.64 15.01 4.71
C LEU A 24 -23.11 16.38 4.25
N SER A 25 -22.18 17.17 3.70
CA SER A 25 -22.52 18.43 3.08
C SER A 25 -23.41 18.22 1.86
N GLN A 26 -24.00 19.30 1.37
CA GLN A 26 -24.58 19.33 0.02
C GLN A 26 -23.49 19.02 -1.02
N TRP A 27 -23.92 18.50 -2.17
CA TRP A 27 -23.05 18.29 -3.32
C TRP A 27 -22.55 19.62 -3.87
N SER A 28 -21.30 19.63 -4.33
CA SER A 28 -20.79 20.70 -5.17
C SER A 28 -21.59 20.79 -6.48
N GLY A 29 -21.45 21.92 -7.18
CA GLY A 29 -21.77 21.96 -8.60
C GLY A 29 -21.00 20.89 -9.36
N TRP A 30 -21.56 20.44 -10.49
CA TRP A 30 -20.82 19.61 -11.43
C TRP A 30 -19.68 20.41 -12.03
N THR A 31 -18.54 19.76 -12.24
CA THR A 31 -17.49 20.31 -13.10
C THR A 31 -17.98 20.42 -14.54
N ASP A 32 -17.22 21.16 -15.34
CA ASP A 32 -17.27 21.06 -16.78
C ASP A 32 -16.99 19.61 -17.22
N CYS A 33 -17.46 19.28 -18.43
CA CYS A 33 -17.23 17.97 -19.02
C CYS A 33 -15.78 17.84 -19.46
N PHE A 34 -15.06 16.83 -18.95
CA PHE A 34 -13.68 16.58 -19.36
C PHE A 34 -13.65 15.88 -20.72
N PRO A 35 -13.06 16.50 -21.78
CA PRO A 35 -13.13 15.97 -23.14
C PRO A 35 -12.54 14.58 -23.32
N CYS A 36 -11.41 14.31 -22.67
CA CYS A 36 -10.70 13.04 -22.82
C CYS A 36 -11.39 11.89 -22.08
N GLN A 37 -12.13 12.17 -21.02
CA GLN A 37 -12.84 11.17 -20.22
C GLN A 37 -14.32 11.05 -20.58
N GLU A 38 -14.90 12.07 -21.24
CA GLU A 38 -16.35 12.24 -21.41
C GLU A 38 -17.11 12.11 -20.09
N LYS A 39 -16.52 12.65 -19.01
CA LYS A 39 -17.07 12.60 -17.66
C LYS A 39 -17.02 13.96 -16.99
N LYS A 40 -18.00 14.21 -16.13
CA LYS A 40 -18.03 15.33 -15.18
C LYS A 40 -18.10 14.78 -13.77
N HIS A 41 -17.56 15.54 -12.83
CA HIS A 41 -17.36 15.10 -11.46
C HIS A 41 -18.01 16.08 -10.48
N ARG A 42 -18.40 15.57 -9.32
CA ARG A 42 -18.81 16.40 -8.17
C ARG A 42 -18.39 15.75 -6.88
N TYR A 43 -18.32 16.54 -5.81
CA TYR A 43 -17.92 16.05 -4.50
C TYR A 43 -18.77 16.65 -3.39
N ARG A 44 -18.70 16.02 -2.21
CA ARG A 44 -19.27 16.52 -0.96
C ARG A 44 -18.31 16.17 0.18
N ARG A 45 -18.44 16.89 1.29
CA ARG A 45 -17.56 16.74 2.46
C ARG A 45 -18.28 16.01 3.58
N LEU A 46 -17.51 15.28 4.38
CA LEU A 46 -17.98 14.73 5.64
C LEU A 46 -17.94 15.83 6.69
N GLU A 47 -19.10 16.32 7.11
CA GLU A 47 -19.21 17.35 8.15
C GLU A 47 -19.17 16.73 9.54
N GLN A 48 -19.90 15.63 9.74
CA GLN A 48 -19.96 14.94 11.01
C GLN A 48 -19.91 13.42 10.78
N PRO A 49 -18.91 12.70 11.31
CA PRO A 49 -18.93 11.24 11.32
C PRO A 49 -19.96 10.69 12.32
N ALA A 50 -20.46 9.48 12.05
CA ALA A 50 -21.31 8.76 13.00
C ALA A 50 -20.53 8.39 14.28
N GLN A 51 -21.07 8.70 15.45
CA GLN A 51 -20.50 8.34 16.75
C GLN A 51 -21.55 7.70 17.66
N PHE A 52 -21.09 6.92 18.65
CA PHE A 52 -21.92 6.36 19.73
C PHE A 52 -23.16 5.57 19.24
N GLY A 53 -23.02 4.84 18.14
CA GLY A 53 -24.10 4.05 17.55
C GLY A 53 -25.10 4.85 16.72
N GLY A 54 -24.78 6.09 16.34
CA GLY A 54 -25.52 6.85 15.33
C GLY A 54 -25.50 6.19 13.95
N ARG A 55 -26.42 6.61 13.09
CA ARG A 55 -26.58 6.11 11.72
C ARG A 55 -25.36 6.46 10.89
N ARG A 56 -24.78 5.46 10.22
CA ARG A 56 -23.65 5.65 9.29
C ARG A 56 -24.10 6.38 8.03
N CYS A 57 -23.22 7.19 7.47
CA CYS A 57 -23.43 7.76 6.15
C CYS A 57 -23.55 6.65 5.11
N THR A 58 -24.52 6.80 4.19
CA THR A 58 -24.65 5.95 3.00
C THR A 58 -24.27 6.74 1.75
N GLY A 59 -23.49 6.10 0.88
CA GLY A 59 -22.98 6.69 -0.37
C GLY A 59 -21.56 7.26 -0.27
N HIS A 60 -21.04 7.67 -1.42
CA HIS A 60 -19.65 8.10 -1.61
C HIS A 60 -19.48 9.60 -1.40
N LEU A 61 -18.22 10.06 -1.28
CA LEU A 61 -17.87 11.49 -1.16
C LEU A 61 -17.64 12.16 -2.52
N TRP A 62 -17.48 11.35 -3.57
CA TRP A 62 -17.32 11.78 -4.95
C TRP A 62 -18.30 11.02 -5.83
N GLU A 63 -18.64 11.61 -6.97
CA GLU A 63 -19.53 11.02 -7.95
C GLU A 63 -19.10 11.45 -9.35
N GLU A 64 -19.16 10.51 -10.29
CA GLU A 64 -18.87 10.71 -11.70
C GLU A 64 -20.14 10.49 -12.53
N GLN A 65 -20.29 11.28 -13.59
CA GLN A 65 -21.39 11.14 -14.53
C GLN A 65 -20.87 11.32 -15.95
N ALA A 66 -21.33 10.46 -16.87
CA ALA A 66 -21.04 10.61 -18.29
C ALA A 66 -21.60 11.93 -18.84
N CYS A 67 -20.86 12.57 -19.71
CA CYS A 67 -21.23 13.80 -20.40
C CYS A 67 -20.64 13.79 -21.81
N ARG A 68 -21.27 14.52 -22.73
CA ARG A 68 -20.73 14.71 -24.07
C ARG A 68 -19.93 16.02 -24.07
N ALA A 69 -18.64 15.94 -24.34
CA ALA A 69 -17.82 17.13 -24.48
C ALA A 69 -18.09 17.79 -25.83
N GLU A 70 -18.10 19.12 -25.84
CA GLU A 70 -18.23 19.92 -27.07
C GLU A 70 -16.88 20.19 -27.73
N THR A 71 -15.80 20.12 -26.95
CA THR A 71 -14.42 20.32 -27.38
C THR A 71 -13.73 18.98 -27.65
N GLU A 72 -12.83 18.95 -28.64
CA GLU A 72 -11.99 17.80 -28.91
C GLU A 72 -10.91 17.67 -27.82
N CYS A 73 -10.63 16.44 -27.40
CA CYS A 73 -9.50 16.14 -26.53
C CYS A 73 -8.20 16.32 -27.34
N THR A 74 -7.49 17.42 -27.10
CA THR A 74 -6.04 17.44 -27.35
C THR A 74 -5.41 16.51 -26.33
N GLY A 75 -5.14 15.27 -26.74
CA GLY A 75 -4.46 14.28 -25.91
C GLY A 75 -3.11 14.80 -25.37
N PRO A 76 -2.48 14.06 -24.45
CA PRO A 76 -1.18 14.45 -23.90
C PRO A 76 -0.19 14.77 -25.04
N PRO A 77 0.68 15.78 -24.86
CA PRO A 77 1.67 16.12 -25.87
C PRO A 77 2.46 14.86 -26.21
N GLY A 78 2.53 14.51 -27.50
CA GLY A 78 3.21 13.31 -27.95
C GLY A 78 4.66 13.29 -27.50
N CYS A 79 5.25 12.09 -27.42
CA CYS A 79 6.59 11.84 -26.89
C CYS A 79 7.75 12.49 -27.70
N GLY A 80 7.45 13.36 -28.66
CA GLY A 80 8.44 14.09 -29.45
C GLY A 80 9.31 13.15 -30.30
N GLN A 81 10.58 13.01 -29.92
CA GLN A 81 11.52 12.08 -30.59
C GLN A 81 11.54 10.70 -29.93
N ASP A 82 10.93 10.53 -28.77
CA ASP A 82 10.85 9.27 -28.04
C ASP A 82 9.69 8.41 -28.60
N PHE A 83 9.72 7.11 -28.32
CA PHE A 83 8.65 6.17 -28.69
C PHE A 83 7.51 6.26 -27.68
N GLN A 84 6.27 6.15 -28.15
CA GLN A 84 5.07 6.25 -27.32
C GLN A 84 4.34 4.91 -27.30
N CYS A 85 4.12 4.35 -26.10
CA CYS A 85 3.32 3.14 -25.93
C CYS A 85 1.88 3.38 -26.41
N ARG A 86 1.28 2.37 -27.06
CA ARG A 86 0.03 2.51 -27.82
C ARG A 86 -1.18 2.80 -26.93
N GLU A 87 -1.33 2.08 -25.82
CA GLU A 87 -2.50 2.22 -24.94
C GLU A 87 -2.34 3.30 -23.87
N THR A 88 -1.16 3.38 -23.25
CA THR A 88 -0.96 4.19 -22.03
C THR A 88 -0.27 5.52 -22.28
N GLY A 89 0.30 5.70 -23.47
CA GLY A 89 0.99 6.93 -23.85
C GLY A 89 2.28 7.19 -23.07
N ARG A 90 2.85 6.18 -22.41
CA ARG A 90 4.18 6.25 -21.79
C ARG A 90 5.24 6.52 -22.86
N CYS A 91 6.17 7.42 -22.54
CA CYS A 91 7.30 7.75 -23.42
C CYS A 91 8.54 6.95 -23.01
N ILE A 92 9.04 6.13 -23.93
CA ILE A 92 10.30 5.38 -23.76
C ILE A 92 11.33 5.83 -24.81
N LYS A 93 12.61 5.70 -24.49
CA LYS A 93 13.66 6.06 -25.45
C LYS A 93 13.68 5.06 -26.61
N ARG A 94 13.97 5.52 -27.82
CA ARG A 94 13.99 4.66 -29.03
C ARG A 94 14.97 3.48 -28.97
N HIS A 95 16.01 3.55 -28.14
CA HIS A 95 16.93 2.42 -27.95
C HIS A 95 16.33 1.28 -27.10
N LEU A 96 15.13 1.49 -26.55
CA LEU A 96 14.36 0.50 -25.80
C LEU A 96 13.30 -0.19 -26.66
N VAL A 97 13.21 0.14 -27.96
CA VAL A 97 12.29 -0.52 -28.90
C VAL A 97 13.03 -1.71 -29.49
N CYS A 98 12.40 -2.88 -29.49
CA CYS A 98 12.98 -4.15 -29.93
C CYS A 98 14.28 -4.47 -29.19
N ASN A 99 14.29 -4.36 -27.87
CA ASN A 99 15.46 -4.65 -27.03
C ASN A 99 15.35 -5.99 -26.27
N GLY A 100 14.24 -6.73 -26.45
CA GLY A 100 13.97 -7.99 -25.76
C GLY A 100 13.45 -7.82 -24.32
N ASP A 101 13.18 -6.60 -23.86
CA ASP A 101 12.54 -6.30 -22.58
C ASP A 101 11.21 -5.56 -22.82
N THR A 102 10.12 -6.03 -22.21
CA THR A 102 8.83 -5.33 -22.28
C THR A 102 8.84 -4.09 -21.38
N ASP A 103 9.11 -2.91 -21.95
CA ASP A 103 9.13 -1.61 -21.27
C ASP A 103 7.76 -0.89 -21.33
N CYS A 104 6.90 -1.22 -22.31
CA CYS A 104 5.49 -0.83 -22.35
C CYS A 104 4.59 -1.98 -21.86
N ARG A 105 3.59 -1.70 -21.00
CA ARG A 105 2.67 -2.75 -20.49
C ARG A 105 1.89 -3.47 -21.60
N ASP A 106 1.65 -2.79 -22.72
CA ASP A 106 0.97 -3.34 -23.90
C ASP A 106 1.89 -4.13 -24.84
N GLY A 107 3.20 -4.19 -24.55
CA GLY A 107 4.21 -4.85 -25.39
C GLY A 107 4.46 -4.17 -26.74
N SER A 108 3.96 -2.95 -26.93
CA SER A 108 4.02 -2.25 -28.23
C SER A 108 5.43 -1.87 -28.67
N ASP A 109 6.39 -1.88 -27.76
CA ASP A 109 7.81 -1.66 -27.98
C ASP A 109 8.54 -2.89 -28.55
N GLU A 110 7.99 -4.08 -28.34
CA GLU A 110 8.52 -5.36 -28.85
C GLU A 110 7.65 -5.94 -30.00
N ASP A 111 6.68 -5.15 -30.48
CA ASP A 111 5.83 -5.49 -31.63
C ASP A 111 6.56 -5.20 -32.97
N ASN A 112 6.48 -6.14 -33.92
CA ASN A 112 6.95 -5.97 -35.31
C ASN A 112 8.47 -5.67 -35.45
N CYS A 113 9.29 -6.41 -34.70
CA CYS A 113 10.74 -6.42 -34.83
C CYS A 113 11.15 -7.37 -35.97
N GLU A 114 11.88 -6.87 -36.98
CA GLU A 114 12.21 -7.63 -38.21
C GLU A 114 13.33 -8.68 -38.03
N ASP A 115 14.05 -8.67 -36.90
CA ASP A 115 15.13 -9.61 -36.57
C ASP A 115 14.92 -10.21 -35.15
N GLU A 116 14.67 -11.52 -35.07
CA GLU A 116 14.12 -12.25 -33.88
C GLU A 116 15.15 -12.72 -32.82
N ASP A 117 16.42 -12.29 -32.85
CA ASP A 117 17.45 -12.79 -31.91
C ASP A 117 18.01 -11.71 -30.96
N ILE A 118 17.18 -10.76 -30.50
CA ILE A 118 17.57 -9.81 -29.45
C ILE A 118 17.09 -10.36 -28.10
N GLU A 119 17.77 -11.41 -27.61
CA GLU A 119 17.57 -11.87 -26.24
C GLU A 119 18.09 -10.80 -25.28
N SER A 120 17.23 -10.32 -24.39
CA SER A 120 17.67 -9.50 -23.26
C SER A 120 18.70 -10.29 -22.47
N PRO A 121 19.92 -9.76 -22.22
CA PRO A 121 20.97 -10.50 -21.50
C PRO A 121 20.55 -11.02 -20.11
N CYS A 122 19.41 -10.54 -19.62
CA CYS A 122 18.96 -10.67 -18.25
C CYS A 122 17.50 -11.10 -18.10
N GLU A 123 16.90 -11.65 -19.15
CA GLU A 123 15.55 -12.21 -19.13
C GLU A 123 15.41 -13.34 -18.08
N HIS A 124 16.45 -14.16 -17.92
CA HIS A 124 16.46 -15.29 -16.98
C HIS A 124 16.64 -14.91 -15.50
N LEU A 125 16.85 -13.63 -15.19
CA LEU A 125 17.10 -13.16 -13.82
C LEU A 125 15.81 -12.75 -13.14
N LEU A 126 15.53 -13.34 -11.97
CA LEU A 126 14.39 -12.95 -11.14
C LEU A 126 14.54 -11.52 -10.62
N PRO A 127 13.46 -10.73 -10.52
CA PRO A 127 13.52 -9.41 -9.90
C PRO A 127 13.85 -9.50 -8.41
N ILE A 128 14.44 -8.44 -7.85
CA ILE A 128 14.72 -8.36 -6.41
C ILE A 128 13.48 -8.65 -5.55
N PRO A 129 13.63 -9.38 -4.42
CA PRO A 129 12.49 -9.78 -3.60
C PRO A 129 11.70 -8.59 -3.05
N GLY A 130 10.37 -8.68 -3.13
CA GLY A 130 9.42 -7.74 -2.53
C GLY A 130 9.32 -6.36 -3.20
N VAL A 131 9.74 -6.25 -4.47
CA VAL A 131 9.52 -5.07 -5.33
C VAL A 131 8.07 -4.60 -5.27
N GLU A 132 7.10 -5.51 -5.44
CA GLU A 132 5.66 -5.21 -5.37
C GLU A 132 5.29 -4.43 -4.10
N LYS A 133 5.89 -4.80 -2.97
CA LYS A 133 5.65 -4.14 -1.69
C LYS A 133 6.43 -2.84 -1.56
N ALA A 134 7.49 -2.59 -2.30
CA ALA A 134 8.22 -1.32 -2.25
C ALA A 134 7.62 -0.27 -3.19
N VAL A 135 7.04 -0.69 -4.32
CA VAL A 135 6.51 0.22 -5.35
C VAL A 135 5.12 0.80 -5.06
N GLN A 136 4.36 0.14 -4.18
CA GLN A 136 3.02 0.60 -3.78
C GLN A 136 3.06 1.91 -3.00
N GLY A 137 1.99 2.69 -3.12
CA GLY A 137 1.77 3.83 -2.24
C GLY A 137 1.25 3.45 -0.85
N TYR A 138 1.25 4.43 0.04
CA TYR A 138 0.92 4.26 1.45
C TYR A 138 -0.03 5.35 1.94
N ASN A 139 -1.14 4.94 2.56
CA ASN A 139 -2.07 5.86 3.19
C ASN A 139 -1.84 5.91 4.71
N ILE A 140 -1.40 7.06 5.24
CA ILE A 140 -1.07 7.19 6.67
C ILE A 140 -2.29 7.14 7.59
N LEU A 141 -3.48 7.49 7.08
CA LEU A 141 -4.71 7.52 7.85
C LEU A 141 -5.28 6.11 8.05
N THR A 142 -5.25 5.30 6.98
CA THR A 142 -5.72 3.91 7.05
C THR A 142 -4.61 2.92 7.41
N GLN A 143 -3.34 3.33 7.27
CA GLN A 143 -2.15 2.50 7.42
C GLN A 143 -2.15 1.29 6.47
N GLU A 144 -2.65 1.50 5.25
CA GLU A 144 -2.78 0.47 4.23
C GLU A 144 -1.95 0.82 3.00
N ARG A 145 -1.48 -0.23 2.33
CA ARG A 145 -0.90 -0.13 0.99
C ARG A 145 -1.99 0.21 -0.01
N ARG A 146 -1.61 0.99 -1.02
CA ARG A 146 -2.46 1.44 -2.11
C ARG A 146 -1.91 0.90 -3.43
N GLN A 147 -2.40 1.41 -4.56
CA GLN A 147 -1.93 0.98 -5.88
C GLN A 147 -0.44 1.29 -6.09
N ASN A 148 0.13 0.71 -7.14
CA ASN A 148 1.52 0.94 -7.53
C ASN A 148 1.72 2.42 -7.88
N ILE A 149 2.83 2.99 -7.41
CA ILE A 149 3.25 4.35 -7.77
C ILE A 149 4.41 4.28 -8.76
N TYR A 150 5.37 3.40 -8.46
CA TYR A 150 6.48 3.09 -9.33
C TYR A 150 6.17 1.89 -10.19
N ASP A 151 6.69 1.86 -11.41
CA ASP A 151 6.64 0.64 -12.21
C ASP A 151 7.61 -0.42 -11.63
N PRO A 152 7.12 -1.62 -11.27
CA PRO A 152 7.96 -2.72 -10.78
C PRO A 152 8.72 -3.49 -11.87
N GLU A 153 8.25 -3.44 -13.11
CA GLU A 153 8.70 -4.24 -14.25
C GLU A 153 9.59 -3.43 -15.21
N PHE A 154 9.61 -2.10 -15.09
CA PHE A 154 10.48 -1.26 -15.91
C PHE A 154 11.97 -1.36 -15.52
N PHE A 155 12.80 -1.86 -16.44
CA PHE A 155 14.26 -1.95 -16.30
C PHE A 155 15.00 -0.88 -17.14
N GLY A 156 14.40 -0.38 -18.21
CA GLY A 156 14.96 0.68 -19.04
C GLY A 156 16.26 0.28 -19.73
N GLY A 157 16.34 -0.97 -20.22
CA GLY A 157 17.51 -1.53 -20.91
C GLY A 157 18.74 -1.76 -20.03
N PHE A 158 18.66 -1.51 -18.72
CA PHE A 158 19.75 -1.81 -17.80
C PHE A 158 19.64 -3.23 -17.27
N CYS A 159 20.77 -3.94 -17.29
CA CYS A 159 20.94 -5.16 -16.52
C CYS A 159 21.87 -4.93 -15.31
N GLU A 160 21.30 -4.35 -14.27
CA GLU A 160 21.94 -4.31 -12.96
C GLU A 160 21.42 -5.49 -12.12
N TYR A 161 22.34 -6.23 -11.50
CA TYR A 161 22.00 -7.35 -10.65
C TYR A 161 22.58 -7.21 -9.24
N VAL A 162 21.88 -7.79 -8.28
CA VAL A 162 22.28 -7.86 -6.88
C VAL A 162 22.65 -9.30 -6.55
N TYR A 163 23.87 -9.50 -6.07
CA TYR A 163 24.33 -10.80 -5.61
C TYR A 163 23.66 -11.21 -4.31
N ASN A 164 23.05 -12.40 -4.30
CA ASN A 164 22.59 -13.07 -3.10
C ASN A 164 23.75 -13.88 -2.50
N GLY A 165 23.99 -13.81 -1.19
CA GLY A 165 25.02 -14.60 -0.53
C GLY A 165 24.63 -16.06 -0.27
N GLU A 166 23.32 -16.34 -0.23
CA GLU A 166 22.78 -17.61 0.28
C GLU A 166 22.49 -18.65 -0.81
N TRP A 167 22.69 -18.32 -2.10
CA TRP A 167 22.40 -19.21 -3.24
C TRP A 167 23.11 -20.58 -3.20
N ARG A 168 24.23 -20.67 -2.47
CA ARG A 168 24.99 -21.92 -2.29
C ARG A 168 24.38 -22.87 -1.27
N GLU A 169 23.24 -22.53 -0.69
CA GLU A 169 22.48 -23.46 0.14
C GLU A 169 22.00 -24.64 -0.72
N LEU A 170 22.30 -25.85 -0.27
CA LEU A 170 21.88 -27.08 -0.94
C LEU A 170 20.40 -27.31 -0.65
N ARG A 171 19.55 -27.25 -1.68
CA ARG A 171 18.10 -27.41 -1.55
C ARG A 171 17.63 -28.70 -2.21
N TYR A 172 16.70 -29.39 -1.56
CA TYR A 172 16.02 -30.54 -2.11
C TYR A 172 14.55 -30.21 -2.26
N ASP A 173 14.09 -30.14 -3.51
CA ASP A 173 12.68 -30.01 -3.82
C ASP A 173 12.06 -31.40 -3.89
N ALA A 174 11.24 -31.73 -2.89
CA ALA A 174 10.54 -33.02 -2.81
C ALA A 174 9.41 -33.14 -3.86
N ALA A 175 8.85 -32.04 -4.36
CA ALA A 175 7.82 -32.10 -5.39
C ALA A 175 8.42 -32.50 -6.75
N CYS A 176 9.65 -32.09 -7.02
CA CYS A 176 10.39 -32.40 -8.24
C CYS A 176 11.47 -33.48 -8.05
N GLU A 177 11.62 -34.03 -6.84
CA GLU A 177 12.67 -35.01 -6.48
C GLU A 177 14.09 -34.54 -6.91
N ARG A 178 14.35 -33.23 -6.79
CA ARG A 178 15.54 -32.58 -7.35
C ARG A 178 16.40 -31.95 -6.26
N LEU A 179 17.60 -32.49 -6.08
CA LEU A 179 18.66 -31.89 -5.27
C LEU A 179 19.48 -30.92 -6.13
N HIS A 180 19.49 -29.64 -5.77
CA HIS A 180 20.18 -28.59 -6.54
C HIS A 180 20.64 -27.45 -5.63
N TYR A 181 21.57 -26.63 -6.13
CA TYR A 181 21.85 -25.32 -5.54
C TYR A 181 20.86 -24.30 -6.10
N GLY A 182 20.62 -23.22 -5.37
CA GLY A 182 19.78 -22.11 -5.83
C GLY A 182 20.47 -21.22 -6.86
N ASP A 183 21.04 -21.80 -7.93
CA ASP A 183 21.78 -21.06 -8.97
C ASP A 183 20.93 -19.93 -9.58
N GLU A 184 19.62 -20.13 -9.69
CA GLU A 184 18.63 -19.16 -10.17
C GLU A 184 18.47 -17.95 -9.23
N GLU A 185 18.70 -18.13 -7.93
CA GLU A 185 18.61 -17.08 -6.90
C GLU A 185 19.96 -16.42 -6.59
N LYS A 186 21.00 -16.74 -7.36
CA LYS A 186 22.34 -16.19 -7.19
C LYS A 186 22.39 -14.69 -7.45
N TYR A 187 21.64 -14.25 -8.45
CA TYR A 187 21.57 -12.86 -8.86
C TYR A 187 20.12 -12.46 -9.05
N PHE A 188 19.76 -11.31 -8.51
CA PHE A 188 18.45 -10.73 -8.72
C PHE A 188 18.56 -9.48 -9.58
N ARG A 189 17.74 -9.37 -10.62
CA ARG A 189 17.64 -8.18 -11.47
C ARG A 189 17.04 -7.03 -10.68
N LYS A 190 17.67 -5.85 -10.76
CA LYS A 190 17.24 -4.65 -10.05
C LYS A 190 16.45 -3.74 -11.01
N PRO A 191 15.16 -3.45 -10.74
CA PRO A 191 14.38 -2.52 -11.54
C PRO A 191 14.95 -1.10 -11.51
N TYR A 192 14.72 -0.33 -12.57
CA TYR A 192 15.33 0.98 -12.80
C TYR A 192 15.13 1.99 -11.65
N ASN A 193 13.93 1.94 -11.05
CA ASN A 193 13.50 2.84 -9.98
C ASN A 193 14.24 2.59 -8.65
N PHE A 194 14.86 1.42 -8.47
CA PHE A 194 15.68 1.13 -7.31
C PHE A 194 17.09 1.64 -7.54
N HIS A 195 17.50 2.64 -6.77
CA HIS A 195 18.87 3.14 -6.83
C HIS A 195 19.85 2.16 -6.18
N LEU A 196 19.50 1.66 -4.99
CA LEU A 196 20.31 0.69 -4.24
C LEU A 196 19.41 -0.38 -3.65
N TYR A 197 19.88 -1.62 -3.70
CA TYR A 197 19.30 -2.75 -2.96
C TYR A 197 20.45 -3.61 -2.42
N GLN A 198 20.45 -3.87 -1.12
CA GLN A 198 21.52 -4.59 -0.43
C GLN A 198 20.93 -5.63 0.51
N PHE A 199 21.30 -6.90 0.33
CA PHE A 199 20.99 -7.97 1.29
C PHE A 199 21.76 -7.78 2.60
N LEU A 200 21.12 -8.11 3.71
CA LEU A 200 21.72 -8.09 5.05
C LEU A 200 22.03 -9.53 5.46
N ALA A 201 23.30 -9.81 5.79
CA ALA A 201 23.80 -11.17 6.02
C ALA A 201 23.43 -11.78 7.39
N HIS A 202 22.81 -11.01 8.30
CA HIS A 202 22.34 -11.52 9.58
C HIS A 202 21.15 -10.69 10.07
N ALA A 203 20.00 -11.34 10.17
CA ALA A 203 18.88 -10.82 10.95
C ALA A 203 19.28 -10.88 12.43
N ASP A 204 19.53 -9.72 13.02
CA ASP A 204 19.76 -9.56 14.47
C ASP A 204 18.47 -9.97 15.20
N SER A 205 18.31 -11.27 15.43
CA SER A 205 17.04 -11.91 15.79
C SER A 205 17.05 -12.36 17.24
N GLY A 206 17.32 -11.42 18.14
CA GLY A 206 16.99 -11.59 19.55
C GLY A 206 15.47 -11.63 19.71
N PHE A 207 14.94 -12.72 20.25
CA PHE A 207 13.56 -12.74 20.70
C PHE A 207 13.42 -11.87 21.95
N THR A 208 12.54 -10.89 21.87
CA THR A 208 12.09 -10.12 23.04
C THR A 208 10.86 -10.81 23.61
N PHE A 209 10.91 -11.14 24.89
CA PHE A 209 9.80 -11.74 25.61
C PHE A 209 9.32 -10.78 26.68
N GLU A 210 8.05 -10.38 26.59
CA GLU A 210 7.40 -9.52 27.58
C GLU A 210 6.19 -10.23 28.16
N PHE A 211 6.03 -10.12 29.48
CA PHE A 211 4.87 -10.64 30.20
C PHE A 211 3.92 -9.47 30.54
N TYR A 212 2.63 -9.68 30.31
CA TYR A 212 1.58 -8.74 30.66
C TYR A 212 0.57 -9.40 31.60
N GLU A 213 0.16 -8.67 32.61
CA GLU A 213 -0.74 -9.20 33.64
C GLU A 213 -2.14 -9.43 33.12
N ASP A 214 -2.66 -8.55 32.26
CA ASP A 214 -4.00 -8.65 31.71
C ASP A 214 -4.07 -8.26 30.23
N SER A 215 -5.27 -8.39 29.65
CA SER A 215 -5.51 -8.06 28.25
C SER A 215 -5.36 -6.56 27.98
N LYS A 216 -5.64 -5.70 28.96
CA LYS A 216 -5.57 -4.25 28.81
C LYS A 216 -4.12 -3.79 28.69
N ASP A 217 -3.24 -4.30 29.53
CA ASP A 217 -1.80 -3.98 29.51
C ASP A 217 -1.16 -4.38 28.17
N LEU A 218 -1.48 -5.59 27.68
CA LEU A 218 -1.05 -6.06 26.36
C LEU A 218 -1.58 -5.15 25.23
N LEU A 219 -2.86 -4.76 25.30
CA LEU A 219 -3.49 -3.89 24.30
C LEU A 219 -2.87 -2.49 24.27
N GLU A 220 -2.50 -1.94 25.43
CA GLU A 220 -1.80 -0.66 25.53
C GLU A 220 -0.39 -0.75 24.92
N ALA A 221 0.35 -1.83 25.19
CA ALA A 221 1.65 -2.08 24.59
C ALA A 221 1.58 -2.20 23.05
N LEU A 222 0.64 -3.02 22.53
CA LEU A 222 0.42 -3.15 21.09
C LEU A 222 0.06 -1.82 20.41
N LYS A 223 -0.72 -0.98 21.10
CA LYS A 223 -1.10 0.34 20.61
C LYS A 223 0.09 1.31 20.59
N SER A 224 0.92 1.29 21.64
CA SER A 224 2.13 2.10 21.74
C SER A 224 3.12 1.75 20.61
N ASP A 225 3.41 0.46 20.40
CA ASP A 225 4.33 0.00 19.37
C ASP A 225 3.91 0.39 17.96
N LYS A 226 2.59 0.30 17.69
CA LYS A 226 2.02 0.69 16.40
C LYS A 226 2.14 2.19 16.12
N SER A 227 2.21 3.01 17.16
CA SER A 227 2.44 4.45 17.00
C SER A 227 3.91 4.80 16.76
N ASN A 228 4.85 4.01 17.28
CA ASN A 228 6.30 4.24 17.17
C ASN A 228 6.94 3.71 15.88
N SER A 229 6.35 2.70 15.23
CA SER A 229 6.91 2.10 13.99
C SER A 229 6.75 2.98 12.75
N ILE A 230 5.95 4.04 12.81
CA ILE A 230 5.69 4.98 11.72
C ILE A 230 6.64 6.19 11.86
N GLY A 231 7.93 5.95 11.67
CA GLY A 231 8.95 7.00 11.60
C GLY A 231 9.03 7.60 10.20
N PHE A 232 8.14 8.55 9.87
CA PHE A 232 8.32 9.35 8.66
C PHE A 232 9.44 10.37 8.88
N THR A 233 10.56 10.21 8.18
CA THR A 233 11.52 11.30 7.98
C THR A 233 10.95 12.28 6.95
N ILE A 234 10.11 13.21 7.41
CA ILE A 234 9.68 14.36 6.61
C ILE A 234 10.86 15.34 6.53
N GLY A 235 11.36 15.58 5.32
CA GLY A 235 12.34 16.63 5.04
C GLY A 235 11.77 18.01 5.41
N ILE A 236 12.61 18.83 6.05
CA ILE A 236 12.28 20.07 6.77
C ILE A 236 11.62 21.14 5.88
N GLY A 237 10.51 21.69 6.38
CA GLY A 237 10.02 23.05 6.11
C GLY A 237 9.36 23.59 7.38
N PRO A 238 9.65 24.81 7.86
CA PRO A 238 9.28 25.26 9.20
C PRO A 238 7.79 25.61 9.24
N GLY A 239 7.01 24.84 9.98
CA GLY A 239 5.59 25.09 10.15
C GLY A 239 4.96 24.05 11.07
N SER A 240 4.95 24.37 12.35
CA SER A 240 4.31 23.63 13.42
C SER A 240 2.86 23.24 13.08
N GLY A 241 2.63 21.94 12.91
CA GLY A 241 1.28 21.36 12.83
C GLY A 241 1.24 20.09 13.68
N ILE A 242 1.24 20.26 15.00
CA ILE A 242 1.04 19.16 15.95
C ILE A 242 -0.38 18.65 15.71
N VAL A 243 -0.52 17.46 15.13
CA VAL A 243 -1.83 16.82 14.97
C VAL A 243 -2.31 16.43 16.36
N MET A 244 -3.19 17.26 16.93
CA MET A 244 -3.90 16.95 18.17
C MET A 244 -4.90 15.83 17.91
N VAL A 245 -4.53 14.61 18.32
CA VAL A 245 -5.43 13.46 18.33
C VAL A 245 -6.25 13.54 19.62
N HIS A 246 -7.41 14.20 19.57
CA HIS A 246 -8.38 14.16 20.66
C HIS A 246 -8.97 12.74 20.84
N PRO A 247 -9.48 12.39 22.04
CA PRO A 247 -9.83 11.02 22.45
C PRO A 247 -11.14 10.56 21.81
N GLY A 248 -11.12 10.40 20.50
CA GLY A 248 -12.20 9.84 19.69
C GLY A 248 -11.60 8.80 18.78
N PHE A 249 -11.21 7.65 19.35
CA PHE A 249 -10.65 6.52 18.60
C PHE A 249 -11.69 5.95 17.63
N THR A 250 -11.80 6.51 16.42
CA THR A 250 -12.09 5.68 15.25
C THR A 250 -10.83 4.87 14.99
N PHE A 251 -10.76 3.68 15.59
CA PHE A 251 -9.88 2.62 15.15
C PHE A 251 -10.14 2.44 13.65
N SER A 252 -9.25 2.98 12.79
CA SER A 252 -9.16 2.47 11.44
C SER A 252 -8.87 0.99 11.63
N ARG A 253 -9.79 0.20 11.11
CA ARG A 253 -9.86 -1.24 11.30
C ARG A 253 -8.78 -1.85 10.41
N GLY A 254 -7.52 -1.51 10.67
CA GLY A 254 -6.41 -2.36 10.27
C GLY A 254 -6.78 -3.75 10.74
N LYS A 255 -6.75 -4.72 9.82
CA LYS A 255 -7.01 -6.15 10.06
C LYS A 255 -6.03 -6.68 11.11
N GLY A 256 -6.22 -6.28 12.36
CA GLY A 256 -5.49 -6.71 13.53
C GLY A 256 -6.38 -7.63 14.33
N THR A 257 -5.77 -8.67 14.86
CA THR A 257 -6.31 -9.81 15.63
C THR A 257 -6.97 -9.41 16.96
N LEU A 258 -7.26 -8.12 17.17
CA LEU A 258 -7.78 -7.52 18.40
C LEU A 258 -9.13 -8.08 18.83
N LYS A 259 -9.94 -8.58 17.90
CA LYS A 259 -11.25 -9.15 18.20
C LYS A 259 -11.19 -10.37 19.13
N ASN A 260 -10.09 -11.12 19.12
CA ASN A 260 -10.00 -12.35 19.91
C ASN A 260 -9.67 -12.09 21.37
N PHE A 261 -9.07 -10.95 21.74
CA PHE A 261 -8.58 -10.76 23.11
C PHE A 261 -9.67 -10.37 24.12
N THR A 262 -10.77 -9.75 23.67
CA THR A 262 -11.92 -9.38 24.52
C THR A 262 -12.60 -10.58 25.21
N GLN A 263 -12.38 -11.80 24.71
CA GLN A 263 -12.90 -13.02 25.34
C GLN A 263 -12.19 -13.39 26.65
N TYR A 264 -11.07 -12.72 26.96
CA TYR A 264 -10.23 -12.99 28.11
C TYR A 264 -10.32 -11.91 29.21
N ASP A 265 -11.05 -10.82 29.00
CA ASP A 265 -11.16 -9.66 29.91
C ASP A 265 -11.72 -9.99 31.31
N ARG A 266 -12.19 -11.22 31.54
CA ARG A 266 -12.78 -11.69 32.82
C ARG A 266 -12.18 -12.99 33.33
N LYS A 267 -11.09 -13.48 32.75
CA LYS A 267 -10.44 -14.73 33.16
C LYS A 267 -9.12 -14.38 33.86
N GLU A 268 -8.71 -15.16 34.86
CA GLU A 268 -7.37 -15.06 35.46
C GLU A 268 -6.30 -15.59 34.49
N VAL A 269 -6.09 -14.88 33.39
CA VAL A 269 -5.07 -15.20 32.39
C VAL A 269 -3.99 -14.14 32.35
N GLY A 270 -2.75 -14.55 32.08
CA GLY A 270 -1.64 -13.69 31.74
C GLY A 270 -1.24 -13.88 30.28
N PHE A 271 -0.48 -12.94 29.74
CA PHE A 271 -0.06 -12.96 28.34
C PHE A 271 1.46 -12.89 28.24
N ILE A 272 2.06 -13.76 27.41
CA ILE A 272 3.47 -13.64 27.02
C ILE A 272 3.52 -13.27 25.55
N ARG A 273 4.19 -12.17 25.22
CA ARG A 273 4.42 -11.72 23.85
C ARG A 273 5.88 -11.97 23.49
N ALA A 274 6.09 -12.76 22.45
CA ALA A 274 7.39 -13.02 21.85
C ALA A 274 7.46 -12.28 20.51
N VAL A 275 8.38 -11.31 20.39
CA VAL A 275 8.57 -10.55 19.16
C VAL A 275 10.02 -10.64 18.71
N THR A 276 10.23 -10.89 17.43
CA THR A 276 11.52 -10.72 16.76
C THR A 276 11.31 -10.00 15.43
N LYS A 277 12.24 -9.10 15.09
CA LYS A 277 12.24 -8.33 13.85
C LYS A 277 13.40 -8.81 13.00
N VAL A 278 13.09 -9.30 11.81
CA VAL A 278 14.07 -9.81 10.86
C VAL A 278 14.22 -8.76 9.78
N GLN A 279 15.45 -8.28 9.54
CA GLN A 279 15.77 -7.39 8.43
C GLN A 279 16.55 -8.19 7.39
N THR A 280 16.03 -8.29 6.17
CA THR A 280 16.61 -9.11 5.09
C THR A 280 17.32 -8.27 4.04
N ALA A 281 16.85 -7.05 3.80
CA ALA A 281 17.48 -6.15 2.83
C ALA A 281 17.25 -4.68 3.17
N ARG A 282 18.08 -3.80 2.61
CA ARG A 282 17.90 -2.36 2.63
C ARG A 282 17.79 -1.87 1.20
N PHE A 283 16.86 -0.96 0.96
CA PHE A 283 16.67 -0.37 -0.36
C PHE A 283 16.56 1.14 -0.31
N LYS A 284 16.88 1.77 -1.43
CA LYS A 284 16.70 3.20 -1.67
C LYS A 284 16.20 3.40 -3.10
N MET A 285 15.13 4.17 -3.23
CA MET A 285 14.55 4.54 -4.52
C MET A 285 15.36 5.67 -5.16
N ARG A 286 15.28 5.75 -6.49
CA ARG A 286 15.79 6.86 -7.28
C ARG A 286 14.98 8.14 -6.97
N ARG A 287 15.61 9.30 -7.14
CA ARG A 287 15.00 10.61 -6.87
C ARG A 287 14.59 11.36 -8.13
N ASP A 288 15.40 11.23 -9.18
CA ASP A 288 15.24 11.95 -10.44
C ASP A 288 14.95 10.96 -11.57
N ASN A 289 14.24 11.41 -12.61
CA ASN A 289 13.83 10.60 -13.77
C ASN A 289 13.12 9.30 -13.37
N ILE A 290 12.28 9.36 -12.33
CA ILE A 290 11.49 8.21 -11.87
C ILE A 290 10.49 7.79 -12.96
N VAL A 291 10.35 6.48 -13.16
CA VAL A 291 9.32 5.92 -14.04
C VAL A 291 8.12 5.50 -13.20
N LEU A 292 6.99 6.16 -13.42
CA LEU A 292 5.75 5.88 -12.74
C LEU A 292 5.05 4.67 -13.37
N ASP A 293 4.25 3.98 -12.56
CA ASP A 293 3.32 2.97 -13.06
C ASP A 293 2.36 3.60 -14.08
N GLU A 294 2.04 2.87 -15.16
CA GLU A 294 1.22 3.39 -16.26
C GLU A 294 -0.18 3.84 -15.79
N ASP A 295 -0.76 3.18 -14.79
CA ASP A 295 -2.08 3.56 -14.25
C ASP A 295 -2.02 4.92 -13.55
N VAL A 296 -0.91 5.19 -12.85
CA VAL A 296 -0.66 6.49 -12.19
C VAL A 296 -0.51 7.57 -13.25
N LEU A 297 0.22 7.27 -14.33
CA LEU A 297 0.42 8.20 -15.44
C LEU A 297 -0.91 8.59 -16.07
N LEU A 298 -1.76 7.61 -16.39
CA LEU A 298 -3.11 7.84 -16.91
C LEU A 298 -3.95 8.66 -15.93
N SER A 299 -3.96 8.28 -14.65
CA SER A 299 -4.70 9.01 -13.62
C SER A 299 -4.21 10.44 -13.42
N LEU A 300 -2.93 10.72 -13.62
CA LEU A 300 -2.35 12.06 -13.56
C LEU A 300 -2.74 12.90 -14.77
N GLN A 301 -2.73 12.31 -15.98
CA GLN A 301 -3.21 12.97 -17.20
C GLN A 301 -4.70 13.31 -17.11
N ASP A 302 -5.44 12.50 -16.37
CA ASP A 302 -6.86 12.67 -16.10
C ASP A 302 -7.20 13.77 -15.07
N LEU A 303 -6.20 14.31 -14.36
CA LEU A 303 -6.43 15.38 -13.41
C LEU A 303 -6.53 16.75 -14.11
N PRO A 304 -7.52 17.57 -13.74
CA PRO A 304 -7.64 18.93 -14.29
C PRO A 304 -6.57 19.87 -13.74
N ASP A 305 -6.09 20.78 -14.58
CA ASP A 305 -5.22 21.89 -14.16
C ASP A 305 -5.91 22.81 -13.14
N THR A 306 -7.24 22.95 -13.25
CA THR A 306 -8.04 23.67 -12.27
C THR A 306 -8.31 22.80 -11.05
N TYR A 307 -7.97 23.31 -9.87
CA TYR A 307 -8.14 22.58 -8.61
C TYR A 307 -9.57 22.03 -8.42
N ASN A 308 -9.67 20.71 -8.30
CA ASN A 308 -10.91 20.02 -7.98
C ASN A 308 -10.72 19.06 -6.79
N TYR A 309 -11.29 19.38 -5.64
CA TYR A 309 -11.10 18.55 -4.45
C TYR A 309 -11.48 17.07 -4.66
N GLY A 310 -12.58 16.77 -5.36
CA GLY A 310 -13.06 15.41 -5.56
C GLY A 310 -12.08 14.52 -6.33
N MET A 311 -11.55 15.03 -7.44
CA MET A 311 -10.60 14.31 -8.29
C MET A 311 -9.28 14.04 -7.59
N TYR A 312 -8.73 15.07 -6.93
CA TYR A 312 -7.48 14.92 -6.17
C TYR A 312 -7.66 14.02 -4.95
N ALA A 313 -8.81 14.08 -4.27
CA ALA A 313 -9.11 13.19 -3.16
C ALA A 313 -9.25 11.72 -3.62
N LYS A 314 -9.85 11.47 -4.79
CA LYS A 314 -9.91 10.14 -5.42
C LYS A 314 -8.50 9.63 -5.73
N PHE A 315 -7.67 10.44 -6.38
CA PHE A 315 -6.27 10.10 -6.66
C PHE A 315 -5.48 9.72 -5.39
N ILE A 316 -5.57 10.54 -4.33
CA ILE A 316 -4.91 10.27 -3.05
C ILE A 316 -5.48 9.02 -2.37
N ASN A 317 -6.77 8.72 -2.54
CA ASN A 317 -7.37 7.50 -2.01
C ASN A 317 -6.87 6.25 -2.74
N ASP A 318 -6.67 6.35 -4.05
CA ASP A 318 -6.35 5.20 -4.91
C ASP A 318 -4.85 4.87 -4.87
N TYR A 319 -3.99 5.90 -4.88
CA TYR A 319 -2.52 5.75 -4.84
C TYR A 319 -1.91 6.00 -3.47
N GLY A 320 -2.64 6.62 -2.54
CA GLY A 320 -2.14 6.89 -1.19
C GLY A 320 -1.58 8.29 -1.01
N THR A 321 -1.34 8.62 0.26
CA THR A 321 -0.86 9.95 0.68
C THR A 321 0.65 10.11 0.56
N HIS A 322 1.38 9.01 0.59
CA HIS A 322 2.83 8.95 0.64
C HIS A 322 3.32 7.78 -0.21
N PHE A 323 4.58 7.84 -0.64
CA PHE A 323 5.26 6.74 -1.30
C PHE A 323 6.58 6.44 -0.59
N LEU A 324 7.13 5.25 -0.81
CA LEU A 324 8.38 4.83 -0.19
C LEU A 324 9.58 5.39 -0.96
N THR A 325 10.52 6.04 -0.26
CA THR A 325 11.77 6.55 -0.86
C THR A 325 12.99 5.73 -0.44
N SER A 326 12.94 5.08 0.71
CA SER A 326 13.95 4.16 1.21
C SER A 326 13.34 3.34 2.35
N GLY A 327 13.96 2.20 2.67
CA GLY A 327 13.50 1.39 3.77
C GLY A 327 14.32 0.14 3.99
N THR A 328 13.87 -0.65 4.97
CA THR A 328 14.38 -1.99 5.25
C THR A 328 13.28 -2.99 4.98
N MET A 329 13.60 -4.03 4.21
CA MET A 329 12.73 -5.16 3.97
C MET A 329 13.01 -6.24 5.00
N GLY A 330 12.00 -7.07 5.24
CA GLY A 330 12.09 -8.12 6.24
C GLY A 330 10.71 -8.50 6.75
N GLY A 331 10.67 -8.97 7.98
CA GLY A 331 9.45 -9.46 8.62
C GLY A 331 9.45 -9.20 10.11
N ILE A 332 8.26 -9.25 10.69
CA ILE A 332 8.07 -9.26 12.14
C ILE A 332 7.44 -10.61 12.46
N PHE A 333 8.11 -11.38 13.30
CA PHE A 333 7.57 -12.61 13.85
C PHE A 333 7.07 -12.30 15.26
N GLU A 334 5.76 -12.42 15.45
CA GLU A 334 5.08 -12.05 16.69
C GLU A 334 4.15 -13.19 17.12
N TYR A 335 4.34 -13.66 18.35
CA TYR A 335 3.49 -14.66 18.98
C TYR A 335 2.99 -14.15 20.33
N ILE A 336 1.72 -14.40 20.62
CA ILE A 336 1.08 -14.08 21.89
C ILE A 336 0.56 -15.38 22.49
N LEU A 337 1.13 -15.80 23.62
CA LEU A 337 0.69 -16.95 24.40
C LEU A 337 -0.27 -16.48 25.48
N VAL A 338 -1.41 -17.15 25.60
CA VAL A 338 -2.40 -16.91 26.66
C VAL A 338 -2.26 -18.02 27.70
N ILE A 339 -2.08 -17.64 28.96
CA ILE A 339 -1.72 -18.56 30.03
C ILE A 339 -2.73 -18.44 31.18
N ASN A 340 -3.26 -19.57 31.67
CA ASN A 340 -4.09 -19.58 32.87
C ASN A 340 -3.21 -19.45 34.13
N LYS A 341 -3.42 -18.38 34.92
CA LYS A 341 -2.62 -18.09 36.12
C LYS A 341 -2.86 -19.12 37.23
N GLU A 342 -4.08 -19.64 37.38
CA GLU A 342 -4.40 -20.63 38.42
C GLU A 342 -3.72 -21.97 38.16
N GLU A 343 -3.72 -22.44 36.91
CA GLU A 343 -3.06 -23.69 36.54
C GLU A 343 -1.53 -23.59 36.62
N MET A 344 -0.96 -22.43 36.26
CA MET A 344 0.47 -22.18 36.44
C MET A 344 0.91 -22.18 37.89
N ARG A 345 0.08 -21.66 38.82
CA ARG A 345 0.39 -21.68 40.25
C ARG A 345 0.26 -23.09 40.87
N ARG A 346 -0.51 -23.98 40.23
CA ARG A 346 -0.75 -25.36 40.70
C ARG A 346 0.37 -26.34 40.31
N LYS A 347 1.20 -25.98 39.35
CA LYS A 347 2.40 -26.73 38.96
C LYS A 347 3.63 -26.06 39.56
#